data_AF-A0A832S5R2-F1
#
_entry.id   AF-A0A832S5R2-F1
#
_cell.length_a   1.000
_cell.length_b   1.000
_cell.length_c   1.000
_cell.angle_alpha   90.00
_cell.angle_beta   90.00
_cell.angle_gamma   90.00
#
_symmetry.space_group_name_H-M   'P 1'
#
loop_
_entity.id
_entity.type
_entity.pdbx_description
1 polymer ?
#
loop_
_entity_poly.entity_id
_entity_poly.type
_entity_poly.pdbx_seq_one_letter_code
_entity_poly.pdbx_strand_id
1 'polypeptide(L)'
;MRLKRIKLKEIKDDAKKYIELCRLLYADSRTPRIAKIILWIATGYALSPIDLIPDFIPVIGYLDDVLILPILLYLAIKSVPKNVYMENYNQVFRN
;
A
#
# COMPACT_ATOMS: atom_id res chain seq x y z
N MET A 1 23.96 14.43 14.62
CA MET A 1 23.35 13.07 14.68
C MET A 1 21.86 13.03 15.07
N ARG A 2 21.27 14.06 15.74
CA ARG A 2 19.82 14.09 16.11
C ARG A 2 18.84 14.25 14.95
N LEU A 3 19.19 15.04 13.93
CA LEU A 3 18.32 15.32 12.76
C LEU A 3 17.92 14.07 11.96
N LYS A 4 18.84 13.10 11.80
CA LYS A 4 18.54 11.82 11.11
C LYS A 4 17.49 10.98 11.84
N ARG A 5 17.44 11.01 13.19
CA ARG A 5 16.48 10.23 13.97
C ARG A 5 15.06 10.79 13.87
N ILE A 6 14.90 12.11 13.74
CA ILE A 6 13.59 12.77 13.62
C ILE A 6 12.98 12.41 12.26
N LYS A 7 13.71 12.62 11.15
CA LYS A 7 13.25 12.24 9.80
C LYS A 7 12.87 10.75 9.69
N LEU A 8 13.65 9.86 10.30
CA LEU A 8 13.36 8.42 10.23
C LEU A 8 12.10 8.04 11.02
N LYS A 9 11.81 8.73 12.12
CA LYS A 9 10.56 8.54 12.87
C LYS A 9 9.36 9.03 12.09
N GLU A 10 9.44 10.21 11.48
CA GLU A 10 8.39 10.77 10.62
C GLU A 10 8.03 9.81 9.47
N ILE A 11 9.03 9.33 8.72
CA ILE A 11 8.82 8.37 7.62
C ILE A 11 8.13 7.09 8.12
N LYS A 12 8.54 6.58 9.28
CA LYS A 12 7.94 5.38 9.86
C LYS A 12 6.50 5.60 10.33
N ASP A 13 6.21 6.76 10.92
CA ASP A 13 4.88 7.09 11.40
C ASP A 13 3.93 7.33 10.22
N ASP A 14 4.40 7.97 9.15
CA ASP A 14 3.64 8.10 7.91
C ASP A 14 3.36 6.73 7.29
N ALA A 15 4.38 5.86 7.18
CA ALA A 15 4.21 4.50 6.67
C ALA A 15 3.17 3.70 7.48
N LYS A 16 3.20 3.78 8.82
CA LYS A 16 2.21 3.15 9.68
C LYS A 16 0.79 3.67 9.42
N LYS A 17 0.63 4.98 9.26
CA LYS A 17 -0.66 5.59 8.93
C LYS A 17 -1.19 5.05 7.59
N TYR A 18 -0.36 5.00 6.55
CA TYR A 18 -0.78 4.44 5.26
C TYR A 18 -1.16 2.95 5.35
N ILE A 19 -0.44 2.15 6.14
CA ILE A 19 -0.79 0.74 6.38
C ILE A 19 -2.15 0.65 7.08
N GLU A 20 -2.39 1.46 8.11
CA GLU A 20 -3.69 1.47 8.80
C GLU A 20 -4.82 1.93 7.89
N LEU A 21 -4.59 2.92 7.03
CA LEU A 21 -5.56 3.34 6.01
C LEU A 21 -5.91 2.18 5.07
N CYS A 22 -4.90 1.45 4.57
CA CYS A 22 -5.15 0.27 3.73
C CYS A 22 -5.96 -0.80 4.46
N ARG A 23 -5.68 -1.01 5.76
CA ARG A 23 -6.42 -1.95 6.61
C ARG A 23 -7.88 -1.56 6.78
N LEU A 24 -8.16 -0.28 7.05
CA LEU A 24 -9.52 0.24 7.17
C LEU A 24 -10.28 0.14 5.85
N LEU A 25 -9.64 0.50 4.73
CA LEU A 25 -10.23 0.36 3.40
C LEU A 25 -10.55 -1.10 3.05
N TYR A 26 -9.69 -2.04 3.40
CA TYR A 26 -9.93 -3.46 3.20
C TYR A 26 -11.11 -3.98 4.05
N ALA A 27 -11.23 -3.50 5.29
CA ALA A 27 -12.30 -3.85 6.21
C ALA A 27 -13.66 -3.22 5.84
N ASP A 28 -13.68 -2.02 5.27
CA ASP A 28 -14.92 -1.31 4.91
C ASP A 28 -15.73 -2.10 3.88
N SER A 29 -17.01 -2.36 4.19
CA SER A 29 -17.91 -3.14 3.34
C SER A 29 -18.30 -2.40 2.06
N ARG A 30 -18.19 -1.07 2.05
CA ARG A 30 -18.46 -0.20 0.89
C ARG A 30 -17.30 -0.18 -0.10
N THR A 31 -16.14 -0.72 0.26
CA THR A 31 -15.00 -0.87 -0.64
C THR A 31 -15.29 -1.96 -1.67
N PRO A 32 -15.19 -1.66 -2.98
CA PRO A 32 -15.44 -2.63 -4.04
C PRO A 32 -14.54 -3.86 -3.92
N ARG A 33 -15.07 -5.04 -4.25
CA ARG A 33 -14.32 -6.30 -4.20
C ARG A 33 -13.03 -6.25 -5.03
N ILE A 34 -13.05 -5.56 -6.17
CA ILE A 34 -11.88 -5.35 -7.03
C ILE A 34 -10.76 -4.64 -6.25
N ALA A 35 -11.07 -3.57 -5.52
CA ALA A 35 -10.09 -2.87 -4.69
C ALA A 35 -9.52 -3.76 -3.59
N LYS A 36 -10.36 -4.61 -2.96
CA LYS A 36 -9.91 -5.57 -1.94
C LYS A 36 -8.98 -6.64 -2.52
N ILE A 37 -9.27 -7.17 -3.70
CA ILE A 37 -8.40 -8.13 -4.39
C ILE A 37 -7.05 -7.47 -4.71
N ILE A 38 -7.04 -6.25 -5.23
CA ILE A 38 -5.80 -5.53 -5.54
C ILE A 38 -4.99 -5.26 -4.26
N LEU A 39 -5.63 -4.83 -3.17
CA LEU A 39 -4.95 -4.67 -1.88
C LEU A 39 -4.38 -5.99 -1.36
N TRP A 40 -5.09 -7.10 -1.56
CA TRP A 40 -4.63 -8.42 -1.17
C TRP A 40 -3.41 -8.85 -1.99
N ILE A 41 -3.41 -8.64 -3.31
CA ILE A 41 -2.26 -8.87 -4.20
C ILE A 41 -1.08 -7.97 -3.78
N ALA A 42 -1.31 -6.68 -3.55
CA ALA A 42 -0.29 -5.74 -3.09
C ALA A 42 0.32 -6.17 -1.74
N THR A 43 -0.51 -6.68 -0.83
CA THR A 43 -0.06 -7.19 0.47
C THR A 43 0.74 -8.48 0.31
N GLY A 44 0.29 -9.42 -0.54
CA GLY A 44 1.02 -10.64 -0.87
C GLY A 44 2.39 -10.33 -1.50
N TYR A 45 2.43 -9.34 -2.39
CA TYR A 45 3.68 -8.83 -2.99
C TYR A 45 4.62 -8.21 -1.95
N ALA A 46 4.09 -7.37 -1.06
CA ALA A 46 4.89 -6.74 0.00
C ALA A 46 5.43 -7.75 1.04
N LEU A 47 4.68 -8.84 1.31
CA LEU A 47 5.08 -9.89 2.25
C LEU A 47 6.02 -10.93 1.63
N SER A 48 5.98 -11.12 0.31
CA SER A 48 6.87 -12.01 -0.42
C SER A 48 7.42 -11.30 -1.66
N PRO A 49 8.61 -10.67 -1.56
CA PRO A 49 9.26 -10.02 -2.71
C PRO A 49 9.83 -11.01 -3.75
N ILE A 50 9.47 -12.31 -3.72
CA ILE A 50 10.25 -13.36 -4.42
C ILE A 50 9.41 -14.39 -5.19
N ASP A 51 8.21 -14.79 -4.75
CA ASP A 51 7.70 -16.12 -5.15
C ASP A 51 6.75 -16.19 -6.38
N LEU A 52 6.70 -15.16 -7.23
CA LEU A 52 5.82 -15.12 -8.42
C LEU A 52 6.54 -14.93 -9.76
N ILE A 53 7.81 -14.50 -9.74
CA ILE A 53 8.64 -14.38 -10.94
C ILE A 53 9.66 -15.52 -10.85
N PRO A 54 9.49 -16.61 -11.61
CA PRO A 54 10.53 -17.62 -11.74
C PRO A 54 11.83 -16.96 -12.21
N ASP A 55 12.98 -17.49 -11.81
CA ASP A 55 14.35 -17.00 -12.11
C ASP A 55 14.74 -16.87 -13.62
N PHE A 56 13.78 -16.81 -14.54
CA PHE A 56 13.97 -16.78 -15.99
C PHE A 56 14.16 -15.39 -16.62
N ILE A 57 13.95 -14.28 -15.88
CA ILE A 57 14.09 -12.92 -16.44
C ILE A 57 15.01 -12.04 -15.58
N PRO A 58 16.34 -12.23 -15.65
CA PRO A 58 17.31 -11.54 -14.79
C PRO A 58 17.43 -10.01 -15.00
N VAL A 59 16.78 -9.43 -16.01
CA VAL A 59 16.87 -7.99 -16.34
C VAL A 59 15.60 -7.20 -15.98
N ILE A 60 14.44 -7.86 -15.86
CA ILE A 60 13.15 -7.21 -15.55
C ILE A 60 12.84 -7.20 -14.05
N GLY A 61 13.36 -8.17 -13.28
CA GLY A 61 13.04 -8.36 -11.87
C GLY A 61 13.30 -7.17 -10.93
N TYR A 62 14.26 -6.29 -11.23
CA TYR A 62 14.56 -5.12 -10.38
C TYR A 62 13.60 -3.94 -10.57
N LEU A 63 12.96 -3.83 -11.74
CA LEU A 63 12.07 -2.71 -12.06
C LEU A 63 10.66 -2.94 -11.51
N ASP A 64 10.24 -4.21 -11.48
CA ASP A 64 8.91 -4.60 -11.01
C ASP A 64 8.78 -4.42 -9.49
N ASP A 65 9.80 -4.75 -8.69
CA ASP A 65 9.72 -4.65 -7.21
C ASP A 65 9.43 -3.26 -6.65
N VAL A 66 9.97 -2.22 -7.30
CA VAL A 66 9.83 -0.83 -6.83
C VAL A 66 8.58 -0.17 -7.41
N LEU A 67 8.12 -0.59 -8.60
CA LEU A 67 7.02 0.06 -9.30
C LEU A 67 5.69 -0.66 -9.15
N ILE A 68 5.68 -1.99 -9.04
CA ILE A 68 4.42 -2.74 -9.04
C ILE A 68 3.62 -2.50 -7.77
N LEU A 69 4.28 -2.41 -6.60
CA LEU A 69 3.62 -2.12 -5.34
C LEU A 69 2.91 -0.75 -5.34
N PRO A 70 3.55 0.37 -5.70
CA PRO A 70 2.85 1.65 -5.79
C PRO A 70 1.78 1.69 -6.89
N ILE A 71 1.97 0.97 -8.00
CA ILE A 71 0.94 0.85 -9.05
C ILE A 71 -0.29 0.11 -8.52
N LEU A 72 -0.11 -1.03 -7.86
CA LEU A 72 -1.22 -1.80 -7.29
C LEU A 72 -1.96 -0.99 -6.21
N LEU A 73 -1.23 -0.31 -5.32
CA LEU A 73 -1.83 0.61 -4.35
C LEU A 73 -2.61 1.73 -5.03
N TYR A 74 -2.06 2.34 -6.08
CA TYR A 74 -2.75 3.37 -6.86
C TYR A 74 -4.04 2.85 -7.49
N LEU A 75 -4.02 1.66 -8.11
CA LEU A 75 -5.20 1.04 -8.71
C LEU A 75 -6.25 0.66 -7.67
N ALA A 76 -5.82 0.15 -6.52
CA ALA A 76 -6.70 -0.15 -5.40
C ALA A 76 -7.42 1.10 -4.92
N ILE A 77 -6.67 2.17 -4.59
CA ILE A 77 -7.22 3.43 -4.10
C ILE A 77 -8.14 4.08 -5.15
N LYS A 78 -7.72 4.10 -6.42
CA LYS A 78 -8.53 4.61 -7.53
C LYS A 78 -9.86 3.89 -7.69
N SER A 79 -9.89 2.60 -7.33
CA SER A 79 -11.10 1.78 -7.38
C SER A 79 -12.02 1.98 -6.17
N VAL A 80 -11.56 2.64 -5.09
CA VAL A 80 -12.40 2.95 -3.93
C VAL A 80 -13.25 4.21 -4.22
N PRO A 81 -14.56 4.19 -3.89
CA PRO A 81 -15.40 5.39 -3.92
C PRO A 81 -14.79 6.53 -3.10
N LYS A 82 -14.74 7.73 -3.67
CA LYS A 82 -14.03 8.88 -3.08
C LYS A 82 -14.52 9.23 -1.67
N ASN A 83 -15.83 9.07 -1.40
CA ASN A 83 -16.40 9.29 -0.07
C ASN A 83 -15.86 8.31 0.98
N VAL A 84 -15.76 7.02 0.64
CA VAL A 84 -15.22 5.98 1.51
C VAL A 84 -13.74 6.22 1.77
N TYR A 85 -12.98 6.55 0.73
CA TYR A 85 -11.56 6.87 0.87
C TYR A 85 -11.33 8.06 1.80
N MET A 86 -12.04 9.18 1.58
CA MET A 86 -11.85 10.39 2.37
C MET A 86 -12.28 10.22 3.82
N GLU A 87 -13.32 9.44 4.09
CA GLU A 87 -13.76 9.13 5.45
C GLU A 87 -12.69 8.35 6.23
N ASN A 88 -12.20 7.25 5.66
CA ASN A 88 -11.13 6.44 6.27
C ASN A 88 -9.80 7.21 6.34
N TYR A 89 -9.50 8.06 5.36
CA TYR A 89 -8.30 8.91 5.37
C TYR A 89 -8.33 9.91 6.53
N ASN A 90 -9.46 10.59 6.73
CA ASN A 90 -9.60 11.52 7.85
C ASN A 90 -9.47 10.82 9.21
N GLN A 91 -9.97 9.59 9.35
CA GLN A 91 -9.83 8.84 10.60
C GLN A 91 -8.36 8.55 10.96
N VAL A 92 -7.49 8.37 9.98
CA VAL A 92 -6.08 7.99 10.20
C VAL A 92 -5.16 9.21 10.30
N PHE A 93 -5.40 10.24 9.49
CA PHE A 93 -4.50 11.38 9.38
C PHE A 93 -4.95 12.61 10.16
N ARG A 94 -6.22 12.66 10.59
CA ARG A 94 -6.83 13.81 11.27
C ARG A 94 -7.17 13.53 12.73
N ASN A 95 -6.90 12.31 13.21
CA ASN A 95 -7.02 11.86 14.60
C ASN A 95 -5.63 11.80 15.24
#